data_AF-A0A2Z6GA40-F1
#
_entry.id   AF-A0A2Z6GA40-F1
#
_cell.length_a   1.000
_cell.length_b   1.000
_cell.length_c   1.000
_cell.angle_alpha   90.00
_cell.angle_beta   90.00
_cell.angle_gamma   90.00
#
_symmetry.space_group_name_H-M   'P 1'
#
loop_
_entity.id
_entity.type
_entity.pdbx_description
1 polymer ?
#
loop_
_entity_poly.entity_id
_entity_poly.type
_entity_poly.pdbx_seq_one_letter_code
_entity_poly.pdbx_strand_id
1 'polypeptide(L)'
;MRHYEIVFIVHPDQSEQVPAMIERYRTLVTGKAGQIHRLEDWGRRQLAYPIQKIHKAHYVLMNIEVDQETLDELEHAFKFNDAVLRHLTIKTKAAVTAPSPMMKEEKSRSLAGDVVSDAAPAAAAA
;
A
#
# COMPACT_ATOMS: atom_id res chain seq x y z
N MET A 1 10.93 21.64 3.76
CA MET A 1 10.79 20.21 3.43
C MET A 1 10.11 20.10 2.07
N ARG A 2 10.13 18.94 1.43
CA ARG A 2 9.52 18.72 0.11
C ARG A 2 8.43 17.68 0.24
N HIS A 3 7.40 17.79 -0.60
CA HIS A 3 6.33 16.81 -0.65
C HIS A 3 6.68 15.69 -1.62
N TYR A 4 6.44 14.46 -1.18
CA TYR A 4 6.63 13.26 -1.96
C TYR A 4 5.39 12.38 -1.86
N GLU A 5 5.11 11.69 -2.95
CA GLU A 5 4.13 10.63 -3.03
C GLU A 5 4.87 9.33 -3.30
N ILE A 6 4.71 8.36 -2.41
CA ILE A 6 5.36 7.07 -2.47
C ILE A 6 4.28 6.01 -2.63
N VAL A 7 4.41 5.23 -3.70
CA VAL A 7 3.60 4.03 -3.90
C VAL A 7 4.55 2.85 -3.88
N PHE A 8 4.26 1.84 -3.07
CA PHE A 8 5.02 0.61 -3.08
C PHE A 8 4.09 -0.60 -3.07
N ILE A 9 4.60 -1.68 -3.64
CA ILE A 9 3.91 -2.96 -3.72
C ILE A 9 4.67 -4.02 -2.93
N VAL A 10 3.94 -4.75 -2.10
CA VAL A 10 4.45 -5.81 -1.25
C VAL A 10 4.00 -7.17 -1.77
N HIS A 11 4.84 -8.18 -1.58
CA HIS A 11 4.50 -9.57 -1.86
C HIS A 11 3.19 -9.97 -1.14
N PRO A 12 2.28 -10.70 -1.79
CA PRO A 12 0.99 -11.05 -1.21
C PRO A 12 1.09 -11.89 0.08
N ASP A 13 2.13 -12.71 0.20
CA ASP A 13 2.36 -13.56 1.39
C ASP A 13 2.77 -12.76 2.63
N GLN A 14 3.36 -11.58 2.47
CA GLN A 14 3.71 -10.70 3.60
C GLN A 14 2.63 -9.63 3.86
N SER A 15 1.43 -9.80 3.31
CA SER A 15 0.33 -8.84 3.49
C SER A 15 -0.02 -8.56 4.95
N GLU A 16 0.15 -9.54 5.85
CA GLU A 16 -0.13 -9.37 7.28
C GLU A 16 0.93 -8.51 8.00
N GLN A 17 2.12 -8.38 7.42
CA GLN A 17 3.23 -7.60 7.98
C GLN A 17 3.19 -6.13 7.53
N VAL A 18 2.33 -5.80 6.56
CA VAL A 18 2.22 -4.46 5.97
C VAL A 18 1.89 -3.39 7.02
N PRO A 19 0.94 -3.58 7.96
CA PRO A 19 0.65 -2.58 8.99
C PRO A 19 1.88 -2.26 9.86
N ALA A 20 2.63 -3.28 10.26
CA ALA A 20 3.86 -3.11 11.04
C ALA A 20 4.97 -2.41 10.23
N MET A 21 5.09 -2.72 8.94
CA MET A 21 6.01 -2.02 8.04
C MET A 21 5.67 -0.53 7.94
N ILE A 22 4.39 -0.23 7.74
CA ILE A 22 3.87 1.14 7.68
C ILE A 22 4.20 1.91 8.96
N GLU A 23 4.00 1.31 10.13
CA GLU A 23 4.29 1.95 11.41
C GLU A 23 5.79 2.24 11.59
N ARG A 24 6.67 1.34 11.15
CA ARG A 24 8.13 1.58 11.14
C ARG A 24 8.50 2.76 10.25
N TYR A 25 7.97 2.82 9.02
CA TYR A 25 8.24 3.93 8.11
C TYR A 25 7.65 5.25 8.63
N ARG A 26 6.48 5.19 9.26
CA ARG A 26 5.88 6.35 9.93
C ARG A 26 6.78 6.88 11.04
N THR A 27 7.28 5.99 11.88
CA THR A 27 8.19 6.36 12.99
C THR A 27 9.46 7.02 12.48
N LEU A 28 10.05 6.48 11.41
CA LEU A 28 11.24 7.04 10.76
C LEU A 28 10.97 8.46 10.23
N VAL A 29 9.85 8.65 9.52
CA VAL A 29 9.43 9.97 9.01
C VAL A 29 9.20 10.96 10.16
N THR A 30 8.43 10.57 11.18
CA THR A 30 8.13 11.47 12.31
C THR A 30 9.34 11.77 13.18
N GLY A 31 10.29 10.83 13.29
CA GLY A 31 11.51 10.99 14.08
C GLY A 31 12.44 12.08 13.54
N LYS A 32 12.40 12.33 12.22
CA LYS A 32 13.16 13.39 11.56
C LYS A 32 12.33 14.65 11.27
N ALA A 33 11.28 14.87 12.06
CA ALA A 33 10.33 15.98 11.95
C ALA A 33 9.56 16.06 10.61
N GLY A 34 9.48 14.95 9.88
CA GLY A 34 8.64 14.83 8.69
C GLY A 34 7.16 14.65 9.04
N GLN A 35 6.29 15.00 8.09
CA GLN A 35 4.84 14.88 8.24
C GLN A 35 4.26 13.87 7.24
N ILE A 36 3.20 13.17 7.64
CA ILE A 36 2.44 12.27 6.77
C ILE A 36 1.07 12.90 6.55
N HIS A 37 0.80 13.25 5.30
CA HIS A 37 -0.43 13.94 4.89
C HIS A 37 -1.54 12.96 4.55
N ARG A 38 -1.18 11.83 3.92
CA ARG A 38 -2.12 10.81 3.46
C ARG A 38 -1.48 9.44 3.57
N LEU A 39 -2.24 8.49 4.05
CA LEU A 39 -1.85 7.09 4.12
C LEU A 39 -3.04 6.24 3.72
N GLU A 40 -2.87 5.46 2.67
CA GLU A 40 -3.92 4.59 2.14
C GLU A 40 -3.35 3.20 1.90
N ASP A 41 -4.01 2.22 2.49
CA ASP A 41 -3.85 0.81 2.17
C ASP A 41 -4.93 0.47 1.13
N TRP A 42 -4.51 0.03 -0.07
CA TRP A 42 -5.41 -0.38 -1.16
C TRP A 42 -5.62 -1.90 -1.21
N GLY A 43 -5.07 -2.62 -0.23
CA GLY A 43 -5.15 -4.05 -0.10
C GLY A 43 -4.50 -4.80 -1.26
N ARG A 44 -4.94 -6.05 -1.43
CA ARG A 44 -4.42 -6.99 -2.44
C ARG A 44 -5.12 -6.77 -3.78
N ARG A 45 -4.34 -6.49 -4.81
CA ARG A 45 -4.84 -6.23 -6.18
C ARG A 45 -4.14 -7.11 -7.20
N GLN A 46 -4.87 -7.47 -8.24
CA GLN A 46 -4.34 -8.20 -9.39
C GLN A 46 -3.43 -7.28 -10.21
N LEU A 47 -2.21 -7.73 -10.49
CA LEU A 47 -1.25 -7.04 -11.35
C LEU A 47 -1.67 -7.19 -12.82
N ALA A 48 -1.42 -6.14 -13.62
CA ALA A 48 -1.66 -6.18 -15.06
C ALA A 48 -0.76 -7.19 -15.79
N TYR A 49 0.43 -7.44 -15.24
CA TYR A 49 1.40 -8.40 -15.74
C TYR A 49 2.19 -8.99 -14.57
N PRO A 50 2.73 -10.21 -14.70
CA PRO A 50 3.45 -10.83 -13.60
C PRO A 50 4.78 -10.13 -13.33
N ILE A 51 5.05 -9.86 -12.05
CA ILE A 51 6.34 -9.35 -11.57
C ILE A 51 6.95 -10.47 -10.72
N GLN A 52 8.15 -10.93 -11.06
CA GLN A 52 8.80 -12.06 -10.36
C GLN A 52 7.89 -13.32 -10.25
N LYS A 53 7.08 -13.59 -11.29
CA LYS A 53 6.07 -14.68 -11.35
C LYS A 53 4.83 -14.51 -10.44
N ILE A 54 4.69 -13.35 -9.79
CA ILE A 54 3.58 -13.03 -8.91
C ILE A 54 2.50 -12.29 -9.70
N HIS A 55 1.23 -12.63 -9.44
CA HIS A 55 0.07 -12.09 -10.14
C HIS A 55 -0.78 -11.14 -9.29
N LYS A 56 -0.59 -11.14 -7.96
CA LYS A 56 -1.30 -10.27 -7.01
C LYS A 56 -0.28 -9.61 -6.11
N ALA A 57 -0.46 -8.34 -5.80
CA ALA A 57 0.40 -7.64 -4.85
C ALA A 57 -0.44 -6.77 -3.92
N HIS A 58 0.08 -6.49 -2.73
CA HIS A 58 -0.53 -5.58 -1.79
C HIS A 58 -0.03 -4.17 -2.06
N TYR A 59 -0.93 -3.21 -2.28
CA TYR A 59 -0.58 -1.83 -2.64
C TYR A 59 -0.73 -0.89 -1.45
N VAL A 60 0.28 -0.06 -1.23
CA VAL A 60 0.25 1.00 -0.22
C VAL A 60 0.64 2.32 -0.87
N LEU A 61 -0.11 3.36 -0.54
CA LEU A 61 0.15 4.75 -0.92
C LEU A 61 0.44 5.56 0.34
N MET A 62 1.49 6.39 0.26
CA MET A 62 1.87 7.30 1.32
C MET A 62 2.26 8.66 0.74
N ASN A 63 1.63 9.73 1.21
CA ASN A 63 2.07 11.10 0.92
C ASN A 63 2.75 11.67 2.16
N ILE A 64 4.02 12.04 1.97
CA ILE A 64 4.89 12.52 3.02
C ILE A 64 5.46 13.89 2.69
N GLU A 65 5.83 14.61 3.73
CA GLU A 65 6.65 15.80 3.66
C GLU A 65 7.92 15.56 4.47
N VAL A 66 9.04 15.49 3.78
CA VAL A 66 10.34 15.16 4.36
C VAL A 66 11.46 15.98 3.73
N ASP A 67 12.60 16.00 4.39
CA ASP A 67 13.88 16.39 3.81
C ASP A 67 14.43 15.28 2.87
N GLN A 68 15.52 15.59 2.16
CA GLN A 68 16.08 14.67 1.18
C GLN A 68 16.79 13.49 1.85
N GLU A 69 17.46 13.69 2.98
CA GLU A 69 18.23 12.63 3.66
C GLU A 69 17.30 11.54 4.19
N THR A 70 16.17 11.93 4.78
CA THR A 70 15.12 10.99 5.20
C THR A 70 14.51 10.23 4.02
N LEU A 71 14.36 10.88 2.86
CA LEU A 71 13.85 10.21 1.66
C LEU A 71 14.84 9.13 1.19
N ASP A 72 16.12 9.46 1.12
CA ASP A 72 17.17 8.55 0.66
C ASP A 72 17.26 7.32 1.61
N GLU A 73 17.10 7.53 2.92
CA GLU A 73 17.03 6.44 3.91
C GLU A 73 15.80 5.54 3.69
N LEU A 74 14.63 6.11 3.40
CA LEU A 74 13.43 5.33 3.06
C LEU A 74 13.62 4.52 1.78
N GLU A 75 14.21 5.11 0.73
CA GLU A 75 14.49 4.39 -0.52
C GLU A 75 15.49 3.24 -0.30
N HIS A 76 16.50 3.46 0.54
CA HIS A 76 17.39 2.39 0.97
C HIS A 76 16.62 1.28 1.71
N ALA A 77 15.76 1.64 2.67
CA ALA A 77 14.97 0.66 3.41
C ALA A 77 14.02 -0.15 2.51
N PHE A 78 13.46 0.45 1.45
CA PHE A 78 12.67 -0.29 0.46
C PHE A 78 13.54 -1.25 -0.36
N LYS A 79 14.74 -0.82 -0.76
CA LYS A 79 15.65 -1.64 -1.57
C LYS A 79 16.17 -2.87 -0.82
N PHE A 80 16.42 -2.77 0.48
CA PHE A 80 16.90 -3.88 1.30
C PHE A 80 15.79 -4.77 1.86
N ASN A 81 14.52 -4.40 1.65
CA ASN A 81 13.40 -5.19 2.10
C ASN A 81 12.90 -6.09 0.96
N ASP A 82 13.22 -7.37 1.03
CA ASP A 82 12.80 -8.37 0.03
C ASP A 82 11.27 -8.50 -0.11
N ALA A 83 10.51 -8.04 0.89
CA ALA A 83 9.06 -8.02 0.81
C ALA A 83 8.52 -6.99 -0.19
N VAL A 84 9.29 -5.93 -0.47
CA VAL A 84 8.89 -4.85 -1.39
C VAL A 84 9.32 -5.23 -2.80
N LEU A 85 8.36 -5.48 -3.67
CA LEU A 85 8.62 -5.87 -5.06
C LEU A 85 9.04 -4.68 -5.93
N ARG A 86 8.41 -3.52 -5.69
CA ARG A 86 8.67 -2.28 -6.42
C ARG A 86 8.18 -1.10 -5.59
N HIS A 87 8.91 0.00 -5.64
CA HIS A 87 8.49 1.29 -5.13
C HIS A 87 8.60 2.35 -6.23
N LEU A 88 7.80 3.40 -6.11
CA LEU A 88 7.84 4.57 -6.97
C LEU A 88 7.70 5.80 -6.08
N THR A 89 8.71 6.65 -6.13
CA THR A 89 8.75 7.95 -5.45
C THR A 89 8.48 9.05 -6.48
N ILE A 90 7.51 9.92 -6.22
CA ILE A 90 7.18 11.07 -7.06
C ILE A 90 7.27 12.34 -6.23
N LYS A 91 7.99 13.34 -6.72
CA LYS A 91 7.99 14.67 -6.12
C LYS A 91 6.70 15.42 -6.46
N THR A 92 5.99 15.87 -5.43
CA THR A 92 4.75 16.64 -5.59
C THR A 92 4.99 18.12 -5.27
N LYS A 93 4.15 19.00 -5.84
CA LYS A 93 4.24 20.46 -5.63
C LYS A 93 3.60 20.90 -4.31
N ALA A 94 2.62 20.15 -3.82
CA ALA A 94 1.84 20.47 -2.63
C ALA A 94 1.43 19.18 -1.89
N ALA A 95 1.05 19.32 -0.63
CA ALA A 95 0.47 18.24 0.16
C ALA A 95 -0.88 17.80 -0.43
N VAL A 96 -0.96 16.54 -0.87
CA VAL A 96 -2.22 15.95 -1.37
C VAL A 96 -2.86 15.18 -0.22
N THR A 97 -3.95 15.73 0.32
CA THR A 97 -4.70 15.17 1.45
C THR A 97 -6.03 14.53 1.02
N ALA A 98 -6.47 14.78 -0.21
CA ALA A 98 -7.73 14.22 -0.73
C ALA A 98 -7.62 12.69 -0.91
N PRO A 99 -8.70 11.92 -0.69
CA PRO A 99 -8.70 10.48 -0.88
C PRO A 99 -8.47 10.13 -2.35
N SER A 100 -7.64 9.14 -2.61
CA SER A 100 -7.32 8.71 -3.98
C SER A 100 -8.55 8.11 -4.68
N PRO A 101 -8.60 8.13 -6.03
CA PRO A 101 -9.63 7.44 -6.80
C PRO A 101 -9.71 5.95 -6.50
N MET A 102 -8.57 5.31 -6.18
CA MET A 102 -8.48 3.88 -5.89
C MET A 102 -9.24 3.52 -4.60
N MET A 103 -9.13 4.32 -3.55
CA MET A 103 -9.91 4.15 -2.31
C MET A 103 -11.41 4.40 -2.51
N LYS A 104 -11.78 5.28 -3.45
CA LYS A 104 -13.19 5.51 -3.80
C LYS A 104 -13.79 4.30 -4.53
N GLU A 105 -13.03 3.67 -5.42
CA GLU A 105 -13.46 2.47 -6.13
C GLU A 105 -13.56 1.25 -5.20
N GLU A 106 -12.61 1.07 -4.27
CA GLU A 106 -12.66 -0.04 -3.32
C GLU A 106 -13.89 0.05 -2.41
N LYS A 107 -14.23 1.24 -1.91
CA LYS A 107 -15.46 1.45 -1.15
C LYS A 107 -16.73 1.17 -1.96
N SER A 108 -16.70 1.42 -3.28
CA SER A 108 -17.82 1.07 -4.17
C SER A 108 -17.90 -0.42 -4.49
N ARG A 109 -16.76 -1.13 -4.49
CA ARG A 109 -16.69 -2.60 -4.69
C ARG A 109 -17.01 -3.38 -3.44
N SER A 110 -16.58 -2.94 -2.26
CA SER A 110 -16.89 -3.60 -0.98
C SER A 110 -18.39 -3.52 -0.65
N LEU A 111 -19.08 -2.47 -1.07
CA LEU A 111 -20.54 -2.38 -1.00
C LEU A 111 -21.28 -3.38 -1.91
N ALA A 112 -20.60 -3.98 -2.91
CA ALA A 112 -21.18 -4.95 -3.83
C ALA A 112 -20.73 -6.41 -3.58
N GLY A 113 -19.86 -6.64 -2.60
CA GLY A 113 -19.13 -7.92 -2.42
C GLY A 113 -19.68 -8.89 -1.39
N ASP A 114 -20.72 -8.55 -0.64
CA ASP A 114 -21.23 -9.34 0.49
C ASP A 114 -22.41 -10.27 0.12
N VAL A 115 -22.36 -10.93 -1.05
CA VAL A 115 -23.46 -11.81 -1.51
C VAL A 115 -23.05 -13.22 -1.91
N VAL A 116 -21.81 -13.67 -1.73
CA VAL A 116 -21.48 -15.08 -2.05
C VAL A 116 -20.49 -15.70 -1.08
N SER A 117 -20.95 -16.10 0.11
CA SER A 117 -20.31 -17.22 0.82
C SER A 117 -21.21 -17.96 1.83
N ASP A 118 -22.53 -18.01 1.65
CA ASP A 118 -23.33 -18.96 2.43
C ASP A 118 -24.40 -19.65 1.58
N ALA A 119 -24.02 -20.80 1.02
CA ALA A 119 -24.92 -21.84 0.55
C ALA A 119 -24.12 -23.14 0.45
N ALA A 120 -23.92 -23.80 1.59
CA ALA A 120 -23.65 -25.23 1.59
C ALA A 120 -24.86 -25.97 0.99
N PRO A 121 -24.72 -26.81 -0.03
CA PRO A 121 -25.78 -27.73 -0.38
C PRO A 121 -25.66 -28.95 0.54
N ALA A 122 -26.38 -28.92 1.66
CA ALA A 122 -26.85 -30.13 2.28
C ALA A 122 -28.04 -30.66 1.46
N ALA A 123 -27.85 -31.71 0.67
CA ALA A 123 -28.79 -32.82 0.46
C ALA A 123 -28.42 -33.69 -0.75
N ALA A 124 -28.58 -35.00 -0.55
CA ALA A 124 -28.76 -36.09 -1.52
C ALA A 124 -27.55 -36.99 -1.82
N ALA A 125 -27.46 -38.12 -1.11
CA ALA A 125 -27.27 -39.45 -1.70
C ALA A 125 -27.46 -40.56 -0.64
N ALA A 126 -28.50 -41.37 -0.86
CA ALA A 126 -28.74 -42.77 -0.49
C ALA A 126 -28.55 -43.23 0.96
#